data_AF-A0A7D9M7C0-F1
#
_entry.id   AF-A0A7D9M7C0-F1
#
_cell.length_a   1.000
_cell.length_b   1.000
_cell.length_c   1.000
_cell.angle_alpha   90.00
_cell.angle_beta   90.00
_cell.angle_gamma   90.00
#
_symmetry.space_group_name_H-M   'P 1'
#
loop_
_entity.id
_entity.type
_entity.pdbx_description
1 polymer ?
#
loop_
_entity_poly.entity_id
_entity_poly.type
_entity_poly.pdbx_seq_one_letter_code
_entity_poly.pdbx_strand_id
1 'polypeptide(L)'
;MASYIQGYDEERFASKVNRNFLCLICFNVLKDPVLCPRNQHCFCRACITKHLENSRRCPTCADELTVETLAEPNRMVKDYLDELNIHCVYNNRGCEEIVQLQHLDIHEATCGFTPAVCTNPGCGVTLNQRDLINHESELCEFRKLKCHSCGQMAKTLADMKKRMATMATNLATVETNVATNMAKMVTVVAMETCMNDIQANVETQIANVEKNMERNTTDMKTDMQELMEGKLEAVNNEVKGLKTALIEGFDEMKDVLVKMEDKIEENTRKVRNAASGDKENIIVAGGDGTVSVEMFNWRQRTWSPLQSLPKKRRGATLFVYHNHVTIAGGYSSGYLDDMIRMNINPNPDLSTHWSDCPVKLPGKLGYHSSVLYNDQIIVTGGHNENGASDCILEVQLTPPYTAKTLSRMPEARLYHSTQLFDDSLLIVGGRTTSSYLNNLSSVLLYDIKKNECKQLAPLPYEVSEMATVRWGDNIIVIGGIDKRGNRLDTVIIYNVKTEQSCMLPPMRCKRRRCTAVVIGNNIVVLGGICEQGRDLKSVEAFNFESYTWQKLPGMSQARYWHTAQGRIQTVATVAYATVRFSLRYIFPGCTFFKVVKN
;
A
#
# COMPACT_ATOMS: atom_id res chain seq x y z
N MET A 1 -61.10 12.24 -58.94
CA MET A 1 -61.86 12.22 -60.21
C MET A 1 -63.25 12.78 -59.92
N ALA A 2 -63.38 14.12 -59.94
CA ALA A 2 -64.69 14.74 -59.92
C ALA A 2 -65.36 14.46 -61.27
N SER A 3 -66.67 14.28 -61.25
CA SER A 3 -67.53 14.03 -62.39
C SER A 3 -67.46 15.20 -63.40
N TYR A 4 -66.48 15.17 -64.31
CA TYR A 4 -66.33 16.18 -65.38
C TYR A 4 -67.32 15.98 -66.54
N ILE A 5 -68.33 15.11 -66.39
CA ILE A 5 -69.08 14.55 -67.52
C ILE A 5 -70.49 15.15 -67.65
N GLN A 6 -70.99 15.89 -66.64
CA GLN A 6 -72.36 16.40 -66.60
C GLN A 6 -72.44 17.89 -66.20
N GLY A 7 -73.64 18.48 -66.26
CA GLY A 7 -73.92 19.85 -65.81
C GLY A 7 -73.71 20.07 -64.32
N TYR A 8 -73.69 21.33 -63.89
CA TYR A 8 -73.51 21.73 -62.49
C TYR A 8 -74.77 21.43 -61.66
N ASP A 9 -74.60 20.77 -60.51
CA ASP A 9 -75.72 20.48 -59.61
C ASP A 9 -76.41 21.77 -59.13
N GLU A 10 -77.74 21.83 -59.23
CA GLU A 10 -78.52 23.04 -58.90
C GLU A 10 -78.33 23.48 -57.45
N GLU A 11 -78.14 22.53 -56.53
CA GLU A 11 -77.92 22.77 -55.09
C GLU A 11 -76.62 23.54 -54.79
N ARG A 12 -75.67 23.59 -55.74
CA ARG A 12 -74.45 24.37 -55.57
C ARG A 12 -74.66 25.86 -55.83
N PHE A 13 -75.77 26.29 -56.42
CA PHE A 13 -75.99 27.71 -56.70
C PHE A 13 -76.61 28.42 -55.50
N ALA A 14 -76.10 29.62 -55.20
CA ALA A 14 -76.55 30.43 -54.06
C ALA A 14 -77.99 30.94 -54.24
N SER A 15 -78.47 31.00 -55.49
CA SER A 15 -79.82 31.41 -55.86
C SER A 15 -80.46 30.39 -56.77
N LYS A 16 -81.79 30.25 -56.69
CA LYS A 16 -82.57 29.38 -57.57
C LYS A 16 -82.32 29.75 -59.05
N VAL A 17 -81.85 28.79 -59.82
CA VAL A 17 -81.57 28.98 -61.25
C VAL A 17 -82.85 28.81 -62.06
N ASN A 18 -83.03 29.62 -63.10
CA ASN A 18 -84.19 29.49 -63.98
C ASN A 18 -84.11 28.15 -64.74
N ARG A 19 -85.23 27.42 -64.79
CA ARG A 19 -85.34 26.10 -65.43
C ARG A 19 -84.93 26.09 -66.91
N ASN A 20 -85.01 27.24 -67.59
CA ASN A 20 -84.56 27.38 -68.98
C ASN A 20 -83.04 27.21 -69.16
N PHE A 21 -82.27 27.28 -68.07
CA PHE A 21 -80.82 27.05 -68.06
C PHE A 21 -80.43 25.66 -67.56
N LEU A 22 -81.39 24.73 -67.53
CA LEU A 22 -81.13 23.33 -67.23
C LEU A 22 -80.94 22.54 -68.52
N CYS A 23 -79.96 21.63 -68.51
CA CYS A 23 -79.74 20.72 -69.62
C CYS A 23 -80.89 19.73 -69.73
N LEU A 24 -81.45 19.56 -70.93
CA LEU A 24 -82.56 18.63 -71.17
C LEU A 24 -82.15 17.13 -71.15
N ILE A 25 -80.87 16.81 -70.90
CA ILE A 25 -80.38 15.43 -70.77
C ILE A 25 -80.03 15.11 -69.31
N CYS A 26 -79.17 15.91 -68.67
CA CYS A 26 -78.74 15.66 -67.29
C CYS A 26 -79.59 16.40 -66.24
N PHE A 27 -80.51 17.27 -66.65
CA PHE A 27 -81.38 18.08 -65.79
C PHE A 27 -80.68 19.06 -64.82
N ASN A 28 -79.35 19.05 -64.78
CA ASN A 28 -78.50 20.00 -64.08
C ASN A 28 -78.31 21.33 -64.84
N VAL A 29 -77.81 22.35 -64.15
CA VAL A 29 -77.49 23.66 -64.74
C VAL A 29 -76.42 23.48 -65.82
N LEU A 30 -76.61 24.16 -66.95
CA LEU A 30 -75.79 23.97 -68.14
C LEU A 30 -74.30 24.20 -67.88
N LYS A 31 -73.47 23.25 -68.32
CA LYS A 31 -72.01 23.35 -68.37
C LYS A 31 -71.57 23.29 -69.83
N ASP A 32 -70.85 24.32 -70.28
CA ASP A 32 -70.51 24.54 -71.69
C ASP A 32 -71.75 24.38 -72.61
N PRO A 33 -72.71 25.33 -72.53
CA PRO A 33 -74.01 25.21 -73.17
C PRO A 33 -73.91 25.22 -74.70
N VAL A 34 -74.68 24.33 -75.35
CA VAL A 34 -74.84 24.24 -76.80
C VAL A 34 -76.31 24.07 -77.18
N LEU A 35 -76.66 24.51 -78.39
CA LEU A 35 -78.04 24.56 -78.88
C LEU A 35 -78.24 23.68 -80.13
N CYS A 36 -79.44 23.10 -80.23
CA CYS A 36 -79.97 22.64 -81.51
C CYS A 36 -80.33 23.85 -82.40
N PRO A 37 -79.77 24.03 -83.60
CA PRO A 37 -79.95 25.25 -84.39
C PRO A 37 -81.39 25.59 -84.75
N ARG A 38 -82.22 24.58 -85.05
CA ARG A 38 -83.60 24.80 -85.54
C ARG A 38 -84.55 25.20 -84.43
N ASN A 39 -84.52 24.48 -83.30
CA ASN A 39 -85.51 24.58 -82.22
C ASN A 39 -84.92 25.11 -80.89
N GLN A 40 -83.65 25.49 -80.88
CA GLN A 40 -82.94 26.10 -79.73
C GLN A 40 -83.01 25.30 -78.41
N HIS A 41 -83.18 23.99 -78.47
CA HIS A 41 -83.04 23.11 -77.30
C HIS A 41 -81.61 23.15 -76.76
N CYS A 42 -81.46 23.37 -75.45
CA CYS A 42 -80.16 23.57 -74.82
C CYS A 42 -79.65 22.35 -74.04
N PHE A 43 -78.37 22.06 -74.20
CA PHE A 43 -77.70 20.92 -73.59
C PHE A 43 -76.30 21.29 -73.11
N CYS A 44 -75.78 20.59 -72.10
CA CYS A 44 -74.34 20.60 -71.83
C CYS A 44 -73.61 19.94 -73.02
N ARG A 45 -72.49 20.50 -73.48
CA ARG A 45 -71.72 19.94 -74.61
C ARG A 45 -71.39 18.47 -74.43
N ALA A 46 -70.92 18.07 -73.24
CA ALA A 46 -70.60 16.67 -72.94
C ALA A 46 -71.82 15.75 -73.05
N CYS A 47 -72.98 16.18 -72.54
CA CYS A 47 -74.21 15.38 -72.55
C CYS A 47 -74.75 15.15 -73.97
N ILE A 48 -74.82 16.20 -74.79
CA ILE A 48 -75.32 16.06 -76.16
C ILE A 48 -74.33 15.33 -77.06
N THR A 49 -73.03 15.56 -76.89
CA THR A 49 -71.98 14.86 -77.67
C THR A 49 -72.11 13.35 -77.48
N LYS A 50 -72.23 12.89 -76.23
CA LYS A 50 -72.44 11.47 -75.91
C LYS A 50 -73.75 10.90 -76.47
N HIS A 51 -74.82 11.70 -76.53
CA HIS A 51 -76.07 11.26 -77.15
C HIS A 51 -75.93 11.13 -78.67
N LEU A 52 -75.27 12.08 -79.32
CA LEU A 52 -75.10 12.14 -80.77
C LEU A 52 -74.18 11.05 -81.32
N GLU A 53 -73.30 10.48 -80.49
CA GLU A 53 -72.56 9.25 -80.81
C GLU A 53 -73.49 8.11 -81.26
N ASN A 54 -74.74 8.07 -80.76
CA ASN A 54 -75.67 6.96 -80.95
C ASN A 54 -76.93 7.30 -81.77
N SER A 55 -77.40 8.56 -81.78
CA SER A 55 -78.75 8.91 -82.26
C SER A 55 -78.77 9.86 -83.48
N ARG A 56 -77.68 10.59 -83.76
CA ARG A 56 -77.57 11.67 -84.80
C ARG A 56 -78.79 12.61 -84.90
N ARG A 57 -79.57 12.72 -83.81
CA ARG A 57 -80.81 13.47 -83.72
C ARG A 57 -80.88 14.19 -82.39
N CYS A 58 -81.59 15.31 -82.36
CA CYS A 58 -81.90 16.03 -81.13
C CYS A 58 -82.81 15.17 -80.23
N PRO A 59 -82.48 14.97 -78.93
CA PRO A 59 -83.31 14.20 -78.00
C PRO A 59 -84.75 14.72 -77.84
N THR A 60 -84.98 16.01 -78.11
CA THR A 60 -86.24 16.69 -77.78
C THR A 60 -87.16 16.87 -79.00
N CYS A 61 -86.64 17.31 -80.15
CA CYS A 61 -87.43 17.49 -81.38
C CYS A 61 -87.19 16.43 -82.47
N ALA A 62 -86.24 15.50 -82.26
CA ALA A 62 -85.83 14.48 -83.24
C ALA A 62 -85.28 15.01 -84.57
N ASP A 63 -85.02 16.33 -84.70
CA ASP A 63 -84.30 16.91 -85.84
C ASP A 63 -82.91 16.30 -85.98
N GLU A 64 -82.43 16.18 -87.23
CA GLU A 64 -81.05 15.78 -87.52
C GLU A 64 -80.06 16.76 -86.89
N LEU A 65 -79.14 16.22 -86.08
CA LEU A 65 -78.19 17.00 -85.31
C LEU A 65 -76.87 16.22 -85.20
N THR A 66 -75.77 16.88 -85.50
CA THR A 66 -74.39 16.36 -85.33
C THR A 66 -73.57 17.32 -84.47
N VAL A 67 -72.44 16.86 -83.94
CA VAL A 67 -71.55 17.66 -83.07
C VAL A 67 -71.07 18.93 -83.79
N GLU A 68 -70.81 18.84 -85.09
CA GLU A 68 -70.35 19.96 -85.93
C GLU A 68 -71.45 21.00 -86.18
N THR A 69 -72.72 20.57 -86.18
CA THR A 69 -73.87 21.44 -86.43
C THR A 69 -74.42 22.10 -85.16
N LEU A 70 -73.86 21.84 -83.99
CA LEU A 70 -74.31 22.46 -82.74
C LEU A 70 -74.06 23.97 -82.77
N ALA A 71 -75.09 24.76 -82.45
CA ALA A 71 -74.97 26.20 -82.36
C ALA A 71 -74.52 26.63 -80.95
N GLU A 72 -73.77 27.73 -80.87
CA GLU A 72 -73.46 28.37 -79.60
C GLU A 72 -74.63 29.27 -79.15
N PRO A 73 -74.91 29.34 -77.84
CA PRO A 73 -75.85 30.32 -77.31
C PRO A 73 -75.43 31.76 -77.61
N ASN A 74 -76.41 32.65 -77.63
CA ASN A 74 -76.12 34.07 -77.76
C ASN A 74 -75.34 34.58 -76.54
N ARG A 75 -74.66 35.72 -76.71
CA ARG A 75 -73.85 36.33 -75.67
C ARG A 75 -74.64 36.62 -74.39
N MET A 76 -75.90 37.03 -74.48
CA MET A 76 -76.74 37.33 -73.31
C MET A 76 -76.96 36.10 -72.41
N VAL A 77 -77.17 34.92 -72.99
CA VAL A 77 -77.33 33.67 -72.23
C VAL A 77 -76.03 33.27 -71.56
N LYS A 78 -74.89 33.46 -72.25
CA LYS A 78 -73.57 33.19 -71.69
C LYS A 78 -73.23 34.14 -70.55
N ASP A 79 -73.42 35.45 -70.74
CA ASP A 79 -73.20 36.47 -69.72
C ASP A 79 -74.07 36.21 -68.48
N TYR A 80 -75.34 35.83 -68.67
CA TYR A 80 -76.23 35.48 -67.55
C TYR A 80 -75.75 34.26 -66.76
N LEU A 81 -75.32 33.19 -67.45
CA LEU A 81 -74.77 32.00 -66.81
C LEU A 81 -73.47 32.32 -66.06
N ASP A 82 -72.60 33.12 -66.66
CA ASP A 82 -71.31 33.54 -66.12
C ASP A 82 -71.45 34.36 -64.83
N GLU A 83 -72.54 35.14 -64.71
CA GLU A 83 -72.87 35.94 -63.51
C GLU A 83 -73.49 35.13 -62.36
N LEU A 84 -73.90 33.87 -62.59
CA LEU A 84 -74.50 33.05 -61.53
C LEU A 84 -73.47 32.75 -60.43
N ASN A 85 -73.91 32.88 -59.18
CA ASN A 85 -73.10 32.61 -58.00
C ASN A 85 -73.21 31.15 -57.58
N ILE A 86 -72.08 30.46 -57.52
CA ILE A 86 -71.98 29.03 -57.23
C ILE A 86 -70.97 28.77 -56.10
N HIS A 87 -71.32 27.85 -55.21
CA HIS A 87 -70.44 27.31 -54.19
C HIS A 87 -69.34 26.46 -54.81
N CYS A 88 -68.12 26.61 -54.28
CA CYS A 88 -66.98 25.77 -54.63
C CYS A 88 -67.31 24.27 -54.45
N VAL A 89 -66.76 23.41 -55.32
CA VAL A 89 -66.95 21.94 -55.22
C VAL A 89 -66.40 21.36 -53.92
N TYR A 90 -65.47 22.07 -53.27
CA TYR A 90 -64.86 21.71 -51.99
C TYR A 90 -65.58 22.33 -50.78
N ASN A 91 -66.82 22.80 -50.91
CA ASN A 91 -67.63 23.31 -49.79
C ASN A 91 -67.74 22.28 -48.65
N ASN A 92 -67.93 21.00 -49.00
CA ASN A 92 -67.93 19.90 -48.04
C ASN A 92 -66.59 19.66 -47.31
N ARG A 93 -65.48 20.24 -47.82
CA ARG A 93 -64.16 20.22 -47.18
C ARG A 93 -63.87 21.49 -46.38
N GLY A 94 -64.80 22.46 -46.38
CA GLY A 94 -64.73 23.70 -45.62
C GLY A 94 -64.57 24.98 -46.46
N CYS A 95 -64.64 24.91 -47.80
CA CYS A 95 -64.59 26.11 -48.64
C CYS A 95 -65.94 26.83 -48.70
N GLU A 96 -66.11 27.90 -47.93
CA GLU A 96 -67.35 28.68 -47.88
C GLU A 96 -67.49 29.71 -49.02
N GLU A 97 -66.48 29.84 -49.87
CA GLU A 97 -66.46 30.81 -50.98
C GLU A 97 -67.60 30.56 -52.00
N ILE A 98 -68.30 31.64 -52.32
CA ILE A 98 -69.29 31.72 -53.39
C ILE A 98 -68.68 32.58 -54.48
N VAL A 99 -68.48 32.00 -55.66
CA VAL A 99 -67.86 32.68 -56.79
C VAL A 99 -68.81 32.76 -57.97
N GLN A 100 -68.63 33.76 -58.83
CA GLN A 100 -69.31 33.80 -60.13
C GLN A 100 -68.83 32.63 -60.99
N LEU A 101 -69.74 32.03 -61.75
CA LEU A 101 -69.49 30.82 -62.54
C LEU A 101 -68.29 31.00 -63.49
N GLN A 102 -68.12 32.19 -64.09
CA GLN A 102 -66.96 32.51 -64.94
C GLN A 102 -65.59 32.38 -64.25
N HIS A 103 -65.53 32.54 -62.92
CA HIS A 103 -64.30 32.48 -62.13
C HIS A 103 -64.14 31.15 -61.38
N LEU A 104 -65.09 30.22 -61.52
CA LEU A 104 -65.10 28.98 -60.76
C LEU A 104 -63.85 28.13 -61.04
N ASP A 105 -63.46 27.96 -62.30
CA ASP A 105 -62.30 27.13 -62.65
C ASP A 105 -60.99 27.70 -62.10
N ILE A 106 -60.86 29.03 -62.06
CA ILE A 106 -59.69 29.73 -61.48
C ILE A 106 -59.65 29.53 -59.96
N HIS A 107 -60.81 29.65 -59.31
CA HIS A 107 -60.93 29.39 -57.88
C HIS A 107 -60.63 27.94 -57.55
N GLU A 108 -61.23 26.96 -58.22
CA GLU A 108 -61.02 25.53 -57.95
C GLU A 108 -59.55 25.12 -58.13
N ALA A 109 -58.84 25.71 -59.10
CA ALA A 109 -57.40 25.49 -59.30
C ALA A 109 -56.51 26.05 -58.18
N THR A 110 -56.97 27.07 -57.46
CA THR A 110 -56.21 27.76 -56.40
C THR A 110 -56.80 27.57 -55.00
N CYS A 111 -57.90 26.82 -54.89
CA CYS A 111 -58.63 26.63 -53.65
C CYS A 111 -57.76 25.92 -52.60
N GLY A 112 -57.61 26.55 -51.43
CA GLY A 112 -56.85 25.97 -50.32
C GLY A 112 -57.44 24.67 -49.76
N PHE A 113 -58.69 24.33 -50.11
CA PHE A 113 -59.37 23.11 -49.67
C PHE A 113 -59.27 21.95 -50.66
N THR A 114 -58.61 22.17 -51.80
CA THR A 114 -58.31 21.11 -52.77
C THR A 114 -57.55 19.96 -52.09
N PRO A 115 -57.94 18.69 -52.32
CA PRO A 115 -57.26 17.53 -51.77
C PRO A 115 -55.78 17.45 -52.19
N ALA A 116 -54.87 17.28 -51.22
CA ALA A 116 -53.45 17.09 -51.45
C ALA A 116 -52.87 15.98 -50.57
N VAL A 117 -51.95 15.18 -51.10
CA VAL A 117 -51.35 14.04 -50.39
C VAL A 117 -49.98 14.43 -49.85
N CYS A 118 -49.69 14.06 -48.60
CA CYS A 118 -48.40 14.30 -47.95
C CYS A 118 -47.25 13.64 -48.73
N THR A 119 -46.19 14.42 -49.00
CA THR A 119 -45.00 14.00 -49.75
C THR A 119 -43.95 13.29 -48.88
N ASN A 120 -44.08 13.33 -47.55
CA ASN A 120 -43.17 12.62 -46.65
C ASN A 120 -43.28 11.09 -46.87
N PRO A 121 -42.17 10.39 -47.15
CA PRO A 121 -42.18 8.95 -47.43
C PRO A 121 -42.79 8.17 -46.26
N GLY A 122 -43.86 7.41 -46.54
CA GLY A 122 -44.54 6.56 -45.56
C GLY A 122 -45.79 7.18 -44.90
N CYS A 123 -46.11 8.45 -45.15
CA CYS A 123 -47.29 9.10 -44.53
C CYS A 123 -48.61 8.77 -45.28
N GLY A 124 -48.72 9.12 -46.57
CA GLY A 124 -49.89 8.81 -47.40
C GLY A 124 -51.21 9.52 -47.04
N VAL A 125 -51.23 10.41 -46.04
CA VAL A 125 -52.43 11.13 -45.59
C VAL A 125 -52.86 12.17 -46.63
N THR A 126 -54.18 12.28 -46.88
CA THR A 126 -54.78 13.33 -47.73
C THR A 126 -55.32 14.47 -46.87
N LEU A 127 -54.87 15.69 -47.12
CA LEU A 127 -55.21 16.93 -46.40
C LEU A 127 -55.74 17.99 -47.36
N ASN A 128 -56.14 19.14 -46.84
CA ASN A 128 -56.41 20.33 -47.64
C ASN A 128 -55.07 20.96 -48.08
N GLN A 129 -54.99 21.47 -49.31
CA GLN A 129 -53.79 22.11 -49.87
C GLN A 129 -53.17 23.17 -48.94
N ARG A 130 -54.00 23.96 -48.26
CA ARG A 130 -53.57 25.01 -47.32
C ARG A 130 -52.88 24.46 -46.06
N ASP A 131 -53.23 23.25 -45.65
CA ASP A 131 -52.75 22.61 -44.42
C ASP A 131 -51.55 21.68 -44.69
N LEU A 132 -51.27 21.39 -45.97
CA LEU A 132 -50.23 20.45 -46.40
C LEU A 132 -48.84 20.86 -45.91
N ILE A 133 -48.46 22.13 -46.09
CA ILE A 133 -47.12 22.61 -45.71
C ILE A 133 -46.92 22.47 -44.20
N ASN A 134 -47.88 22.95 -43.40
CA ASN A 134 -47.82 22.86 -41.94
C ASN A 134 -47.78 21.40 -41.47
N HIS A 135 -48.54 20.52 -42.12
CA HIS A 135 -48.46 19.10 -41.82
C HIS A 135 -47.06 18.56 -42.14
N GLU A 136 -46.53 18.76 -43.34
CA GLU A 136 -45.24 18.22 -43.76
C GLU A 136 -44.06 18.74 -42.90
N SER A 137 -44.12 20.00 -42.47
CA SER A 137 -43.05 20.65 -41.73
C SER A 137 -43.14 20.47 -40.21
N GLU A 138 -44.34 20.46 -39.62
CA GLU A 138 -44.51 20.56 -38.16
C GLU A 138 -45.32 19.44 -37.52
N LEU A 139 -46.21 18.76 -38.25
CA LEU A 139 -47.15 17.80 -37.65
C LEU A 139 -46.93 16.35 -38.10
N CYS A 140 -46.35 16.14 -39.27
CA CYS A 140 -46.15 14.82 -39.84
C CYS A 140 -45.12 14.04 -39.02
N GLU A 141 -45.50 12.85 -38.56
CA GLU A 141 -44.63 11.95 -37.80
C GLU A 141 -43.49 11.38 -38.67
N PHE A 142 -43.70 11.36 -39.99
CA PHE A 142 -42.72 10.89 -40.98
C PHE A 142 -41.82 12.03 -41.51
N ARG A 143 -41.88 13.23 -40.90
CA ARG A 143 -41.06 14.38 -41.32
C ARG A 143 -39.58 14.18 -40.99
N LYS A 144 -38.71 14.65 -41.88
CA LYS A 144 -37.26 14.64 -41.66
C LYS A 144 -36.81 15.89 -40.91
N LEU A 145 -36.42 15.76 -39.65
CA LEU A 145 -35.87 16.85 -38.85
C LEU A 145 -34.38 17.09 -39.17
N LYS A 146 -33.99 18.36 -39.39
CA LYS A 146 -32.57 18.78 -39.42
C LYS A 146 -32.13 19.17 -38.00
N CYS A 147 -31.10 18.51 -37.48
CA CYS A 147 -30.60 18.71 -36.13
C CYS A 147 -29.76 20.01 -36.02
N HIS A 148 -29.96 20.80 -34.96
CA HIS A 148 -29.18 22.03 -34.70
C HIS A 148 -27.93 21.79 -33.84
N SER A 149 -27.73 20.58 -33.31
CA SER A 149 -26.60 20.21 -32.42
C SER A 149 -25.74 19.08 -33.00
N CYS A 150 -25.91 18.75 -34.29
CA CYS A 150 -25.20 17.64 -34.92
C CYS A 150 -23.70 17.88 -35.14
N GLY A 151 -23.16 19.08 -34.86
CA GLY A 151 -21.70 19.31 -34.82
C GLY A 151 -21.00 18.68 -33.62
N GLN A 152 -21.64 18.64 -32.45
CA GLN A 152 -21.12 17.96 -31.25
C GLN A 152 -21.50 16.48 -31.21
N MET A 153 -22.64 16.11 -31.79
CA MET A 153 -23.01 14.70 -31.97
C MET A 153 -22.20 13.99 -33.07
N ALA A 154 -21.76 14.67 -34.14
CA ALA A 154 -20.87 14.07 -35.13
C ALA A 154 -19.47 13.76 -34.56
N LYS A 155 -18.92 14.63 -33.69
CA LYS A 155 -17.67 14.35 -32.96
C LYS A 155 -17.83 13.18 -32.00
N THR A 156 -18.93 13.11 -31.23
CA THR A 156 -19.17 12.00 -30.29
C THR A 156 -19.53 10.69 -31.00
N LEU A 157 -20.19 10.71 -32.16
CA LEU A 157 -20.46 9.51 -32.98
C LEU A 157 -19.20 9.03 -33.72
N ALA A 158 -18.33 9.95 -34.16
CA ALA A 158 -17.02 9.62 -34.71
C ALA A 158 -16.07 9.08 -33.63
N ASP A 159 -16.07 9.65 -32.43
CA ASP A 159 -15.34 9.14 -31.27
C ASP A 159 -15.92 7.80 -30.80
N MET A 160 -17.24 7.59 -30.84
CA MET A 160 -17.86 6.30 -30.57
C MET A 160 -17.52 5.27 -31.65
N LYS A 161 -17.52 5.63 -32.94
CA LYS A 161 -17.05 4.72 -34.01
C LYS A 161 -15.57 4.41 -33.88
N LYS A 162 -14.73 5.39 -33.52
CA LYS A 162 -13.30 5.19 -33.25
C LYS A 162 -13.10 4.33 -32.02
N ARG A 163 -13.87 4.53 -30.94
CA ARG A 163 -13.85 3.68 -29.75
C ARG A 163 -14.39 2.29 -30.03
N MET A 164 -15.41 2.12 -30.86
CA MET A 164 -15.93 0.80 -31.28
C MET A 164 -14.93 0.07 -32.18
N ALA A 165 -14.25 0.77 -33.09
CA ALA A 165 -13.17 0.20 -33.88
C ALA A 165 -11.96 -0.15 -32.99
N THR A 166 -11.61 0.71 -32.03
CA THR A 166 -10.55 0.45 -31.04
C THR A 166 -10.94 -0.70 -30.10
N MET A 167 -12.22 -0.83 -29.76
CA MET A 167 -12.76 -1.92 -28.95
C MET A 167 -12.81 -3.22 -29.73
N ALA A 168 -13.07 -3.18 -31.05
CA ALA A 168 -12.95 -4.33 -31.93
C ALA A 168 -11.47 -4.77 -32.09
N THR A 169 -10.52 -3.85 -32.25
CA THR A 169 -9.09 -4.19 -32.26
C THR A 169 -8.60 -4.67 -30.90
N ASN A 170 -9.08 -4.07 -29.80
CA ASN A 170 -8.77 -4.52 -28.45
C ASN A 170 -9.40 -5.88 -28.17
N LEU A 171 -10.59 -6.17 -28.69
CA LEU A 171 -11.23 -7.48 -28.58
C LEU A 171 -10.43 -8.53 -29.35
N ALA A 172 -9.97 -8.24 -30.57
CA ALA A 172 -9.05 -9.11 -31.31
C ALA A 172 -7.69 -9.27 -30.59
N THR A 173 -7.21 -8.23 -29.91
CA THR A 173 -5.99 -8.27 -29.09
C THR A 173 -6.20 -9.11 -27.82
N VAL A 174 -7.39 -9.03 -27.22
CA VAL A 174 -7.79 -9.86 -26.07
C VAL A 174 -7.95 -11.31 -26.51
N GLU A 175 -8.56 -11.59 -27.65
CA GLU A 175 -8.68 -12.95 -28.21
C GLU A 175 -7.30 -13.55 -28.50
N THR A 176 -6.38 -12.79 -29.10
CA THR A 176 -5.00 -13.23 -29.34
C THR A 176 -4.20 -13.37 -28.05
N ASN A 177 -4.39 -12.48 -27.07
CA ASN A 177 -3.77 -12.60 -25.75
C ASN A 177 -4.35 -13.78 -24.96
N VAL A 178 -5.64 -14.07 -25.05
CA VAL A 178 -6.29 -15.23 -24.44
C VAL A 178 -5.79 -16.52 -25.09
N ALA A 179 -5.67 -16.57 -26.42
CA ALA A 179 -5.07 -17.70 -27.13
C ALA A 179 -3.59 -17.90 -26.76
N THR A 180 -2.81 -16.81 -26.69
CA THR A 180 -1.40 -16.86 -26.28
C THR A 180 -1.24 -17.24 -24.81
N ASN A 181 -2.12 -16.74 -23.94
CA ASN A 181 -2.12 -17.08 -22.52
C ASN A 181 -2.60 -18.51 -22.28
N MET A 182 -3.56 -19.03 -23.06
CA MET A 182 -3.92 -20.45 -23.05
C MET A 182 -2.74 -21.32 -23.48
N ALA A 183 -2.01 -20.94 -24.55
CA ALA A 183 -0.80 -21.65 -24.97
C ALA A 183 0.31 -21.60 -23.89
N LYS A 184 0.49 -20.46 -23.21
CA LYS A 184 1.40 -20.35 -22.04
C LYS A 184 0.91 -21.16 -20.84
N MET A 185 -0.40 -21.25 -20.61
CA MET A 185 -0.97 -22.05 -19.53
C MET A 185 -0.67 -23.54 -19.72
N VAL A 186 -0.68 -24.04 -20.96
CA VAL A 186 -0.23 -25.40 -21.29
C VAL A 186 1.25 -25.61 -20.89
N THR A 187 2.12 -24.62 -21.09
CA THR A 187 3.52 -24.70 -20.62
C THR A 187 3.68 -24.60 -19.10
N VAL A 188 2.80 -23.86 -18.42
CA VAL A 188 2.79 -23.77 -16.95
C VAL A 188 2.35 -25.11 -16.34
N VAL A 189 1.34 -25.77 -16.91
CA VAL A 189 0.93 -27.12 -16.46
C VAL A 189 2.04 -28.15 -16.72
N ALA A 190 2.79 -28.02 -17.82
CA ALA A 190 3.98 -28.84 -18.07
C ALA A 190 5.15 -28.54 -17.10
N MET A 191 5.31 -27.28 -16.67
CA MET A 191 6.29 -26.93 -15.62
C MET A 191 5.86 -27.39 -14.24
N GLU A 192 4.55 -27.37 -13.93
CA GLU A 192 4.03 -27.84 -12.65
C GLU A 192 4.21 -29.35 -12.50
N THR A 193 3.96 -30.12 -13.56
CA THR A 193 4.28 -31.56 -13.59
C THR A 193 5.78 -31.82 -13.46
N CYS A 194 6.63 -31.06 -14.16
CA CYS A 194 8.09 -31.15 -14.00
C CYS A 194 8.59 -30.75 -12.60
N MET A 195 8.01 -29.71 -11.98
CA MET A 195 8.35 -29.32 -10.61
C MET A 195 7.91 -30.37 -9.59
N ASN A 196 6.77 -31.01 -9.79
CA ASN A 196 6.32 -32.09 -8.93
C ASN A 196 7.25 -33.32 -9.04
N ASP A 197 7.73 -33.65 -10.24
CA ASP A 197 8.72 -34.72 -10.44
C ASP A 197 10.09 -34.37 -9.82
N ILE A 198 10.54 -33.11 -9.95
CA ILE A 198 11.76 -32.61 -9.31
C ILE A 198 11.61 -32.65 -7.79
N GLN A 199 10.46 -32.23 -7.25
CA GLN A 199 10.18 -32.25 -5.82
C GLN A 199 10.20 -33.68 -5.29
N ALA A 200 9.54 -34.63 -5.96
CA ALA A 200 9.56 -36.04 -5.58
C ALA A 200 10.99 -36.64 -5.61
N ASN A 201 11.80 -36.26 -6.61
CA ASN A 201 13.20 -36.69 -6.70
C ASN A 201 14.06 -36.07 -5.59
N VAL A 202 13.85 -34.80 -5.24
CA VAL A 202 14.55 -34.12 -4.15
C VAL A 202 14.16 -34.71 -2.79
N GLU A 203 12.88 -34.96 -2.55
CA GLU A 203 12.41 -35.63 -1.32
C GLU A 203 13.02 -37.02 -1.18
N THR A 204 13.12 -37.79 -2.28
CA THR A 204 13.79 -39.10 -2.28
C THR A 204 15.30 -38.98 -2.01
N GLN A 205 15.97 -37.96 -2.55
CA GLN A 205 17.38 -37.68 -2.28
C GLN A 205 17.62 -37.29 -0.83
N ILE A 206 16.77 -36.43 -0.26
CA ILE A 206 16.83 -36.03 1.15
C ILE A 206 16.65 -37.26 2.05
N ALA A 207 15.64 -38.09 1.80
CA ALA A 207 15.41 -39.31 2.58
C ALA A 207 16.61 -40.28 2.51
N ASN A 208 17.26 -40.41 1.35
CA ASN A 208 18.47 -41.22 1.21
C ASN A 208 19.68 -40.61 1.93
N VAL A 209 19.84 -39.28 1.90
CA VAL A 209 20.91 -38.58 2.63
C VAL A 209 20.70 -38.67 4.13
N GLU A 210 19.48 -38.49 4.62
CA GLU A 210 19.11 -38.65 6.03
C GLU A 210 19.40 -40.07 6.51
N LYS A 211 18.96 -41.09 5.75
CA LYS A 211 19.24 -42.49 6.08
C LYS A 211 20.73 -42.82 6.06
N ASN A 212 21.49 -42.26 5.12
CA ASN A 212 22.95 -42.42 5.07
C ASN A 212 23.64 -41.67 6.22
N MET A 213 23.14 -40.50 6.59
CA MET A 213 23.67 -39.71 7.69
C MET A 213 23.39 -40.37 9.04
N GLU A 214 22.20 -40.92 9.25
CA GLU A 214 21.88 -41.74 10.42
C GLU A 214 22.77 -42.97 10.51
N ARG A 215 22.94 -43.69 9.39
CA ARG A 215 23.80 -44.87 9.33
C ARG A 215 25.27 -44.51 9.62
N ASN A 216 25.81 -43.49 8.97
CA ASN A 216 27.17 -42.99 9.22
C ASN A 216 27.35 -42.47 10.65
N THR A 217 26.34 -41.83 11.23
CA THR A 217 26.39 -41.35 12.63
C THR A 217 26.39 -42.54 13.59
N THR A 218 25.64 -43.59 13.28
CA THR A 218 25.57 -44.82 14.09
C THR A 218 26.87 -45.61 13.98
N ASP A 219 27.40 -45.77 12.78
CA ASP A 219 28.68 -46.45 12.51
C ASP A 219 29.83 -45.68 13.18
N MET A 220 29.90 -44.35 12.99
CA MET A 220 30.91 -43.50 13.65
C MET A 220 30.79 -43.50 15.17
N LYS A 221 29.57 -43.59 15.72
CA LYS A 221 29.36 -43.72 17.17
C LYS A 221 29.81 -45.08 17.68
N THR A 222 29.58 -46.15 16.92
CA THR A 222 30.01 -47.51 17.26
C THR A 222 31.53 -47.62 17.17
N ASP A 223 32.15 -47.14 16.09
CA ASP A 223 33.61 -47.10 15.90
C ASP A 223 34.28 -46.23 16.96
N MET A 224 33.71 -45.05 17.28
CA MET A 224 34.23 -44.19 18.33
C MET A 224 34.09 -44.88 19.70
N GLN A 225 33.01 -45.63 19.94
CA GLN A 225 32.81 -46.36 21.18
C GLN A 225 33.80 -47.54 21.30
N GLU A 226 34.01 -48.33 20.25
CA GLU A 226 35.01 -49.40 20.22
C GLU A 226 36.45 -48.86 20.35
N LEU A 227 36.77 -47.75 19.69
CA LEU A 227 38.06 -47.07 19.83
C LEU A 227 38.26 -46.51 21.25
N MET A 228 37.20 -45.94 21.84
CA MET A 228 37.25 -45.35 23.18
C MET A 228 37.35 -46.45 24.24
N GLU A 229 36.63 -47.57 24.09
CA GLU A 229 36.74 -48.75 24.97
C GLU A 229 38.13 -49.40 24.85
N GLY A 230 38.66 -49.59 23.64
CA GLY A 230 40.01 -50.13 23.43
C GLY A 230 41.12 -49.22 23.96
N LYS A 231 41.02 -47.90 23.75
CA LYS A 231 41.95 -46.92 24.33
C LYS A 231 41.80 -46.82 25.84
N LEU A 232 40.58 -46.88 26.37
CA LEU A 232 40.33 -46.86 27.80
C LEU A 232 40.92 -48.09 28.46
N GLU A 233 40.84 -49.26 27.83
CA GLU A 233 41.43 -50.50 28.36
C GLU A 233 42.97 -50.48 28.29
N ALA A 234 43.55 -49.96 27.20
CA ALA A 234 45.00 -49.74 27.11
C ALA A 234 45.51 -48.73 28.16
N VAL A 235 44.82 -47.60 28.30
CA VAL A 235 45.13 -46.59 29.34
C VAL A 235 44.91 -47.16 30.73
N ASN A 236 43.88 -47.97 30.97
CA ASN A 236 43.63 -48.56 32.28
C ASN A 236 44.71 -49.60 32.65
N ASN A 237 45.25 -50.33 31.67
CA ASN A 237 46.39 -51.22 31.87
C ASN A 237 47.70 -50.45 32.14
N GLU A 238 47.95 -49.33 31.44
CA GLU A 238 49.08 -48.44 31.74
C GLU A 238 48.94 -47.74 33.09
N VAL A 239 47.74 -47.24 33.42
CA VAL A 239 47.40 -46.62 34.72
C VAL A 239 47.52 -47.64 35.84
N LYS A 240 47.22 -48.92 35.62
CA LYS A 240 47.43 -49.98 36.61
C LYS A 240 48.92 -50.27 36.83
N GLY A 241 49.73 -50.25 35.78
CA GLY A 241 51.19 -50.32 35.87
C GLY A 241 51.79 -49.12 36.61
N LEU A 242 51.39 -47.91 36.22
CA LEU A 242 51.78 -46.66 36.88
C LEU A 242 51.28 -46.61 38.32
N LYS A 243 50.06 -47.06 38.62
CA LYS A 243 49.51 -47.09 39.99
C LYS A 243 50.29 -48.02 40.91
N THR A 244 50.77 -49.16 40.40
CA THR A 244 51.64 -50.06 41.18
C THR A 244 52.99 -49.38 41.47
N ALA A 245 53.62 -48.77 40.46
CA ALA A 245 54.87 -48.02 40.63
C ALA A 245 54.72 -46.74 41.49
N LEU A 246 53.55 -46.10 41.43
CA LEU A 246 53.23 -44.89 42.18
C LEU A 246 52.88 -45.20 43.63
N ILE A 247 52.28 -46.36 43.94
CA ILE A 247 52.06 -46.82 45.33
C ILE A 247 53.40 -47.11 46.01
N GLU A 248 54.33 -47.77 45.30
CA GLU A 248 55.70 -48.01 45.79
C GLU A 248 56.48 -46.69 46.01
N GLY A 249 56.29 -45.70 45.12
CA GLY A 249 56.87 -44.36 45.30
C GLY A 249 56.15 -43.46 46.33
N PHE A 250 54.85 -43.65 46.56
CA PHE A 250 54.08 -42.86 47.53
C PHE A 250 54.36 -43.25 48.97
N ASP A 251 54.69 -44.52 49.25
CA ASP A 251 55.08 -44.93 50.60
C ASP A 251 56.42 -44.31 51.03
N GLU A 252 57.32 -43.98 50.09
CA GLU A 252 58.53 -43.19 50.36
C GLU A 252 58.25 -41.67 50.47
N MET A 253 57.19 -41.16 49.82
CA MET A 253 56.85 -39.73 49.75
C MET A 253 55.81 -39.29 50.80
N LYS A 254 55.18 -40.24 51.50
CA LYS A 254 54.18 -40.01 52.57
C LYS A 254 54.79 -39.29 53.77
N ASP A 255 56.03 -39.62 54.13
CA ASP A 255 56.78 -39.00 55.22
C ASP A 255 57.18 -37.53 54.93
N VAL A 256 57.23 -37.16 53.65
CA VAL A 256 57.52 -35.79 53.21
C VAL A 256 56.23 -34.96 53.11
N LEU A 257 55.12 -35.57 52.68
CA LEU A 257 53.82 -34.90 52.51
C LEU A 257 53.16 -34.49 53.84
N VAL A 258 53.30 -35.27 54.91
CA VAL A 258 52.79 -34.89 56.26
C VAL A 258 53.42 -33.59 56.75
N LYS A 259 54.68 -33.30 56.38
CA LYS A 259 55.36 -32.03 56.74
C LYS A 259 55.00 -30.85 55.83
N MET A 260 54.36 -31.10 54.68
CA MET A 260 53.90 -30.07 53.74
C MET A 260 52.43 -29.71 53.96
N GLU A 261 51.58 -30.64 54.40
CA GLU A 261 50.16 -30.41 54.68
C GLU A 261 49.95 -29.34 55.77
N ASP A 262 50.73 -29.39 56.86
CA ASP A 262 50.70 -28.36 57.92
C ASP A 262 51.05 -26.95 57.42
N LYS A 263 51.85 -26.86 56.34
CA LYS A 263 52.34 -25.59 55.77
C LYS A 263 51.42 -25.04 54.68
N ILE A 264 50.64 -25.91 54.03
CA ILE A 264 49.66 -25.56 53.01
C ILE A 264 48.35 -25.07 53.66
N GLU A 265 47.96 -25.62 54.81
CA GLU A 265 46.76 -25.18 55.53
C GLU A 265 46.88 -23.73 56.05
N GLU A 266 48.09 -23.32 56.46
CA GLU A 266 48.38 -21.94 56.89
C GLU A 266 48.38 -20.93 55.72
N ASN A 267 48.83 -21.33 54.52
CA ASN A 267 48.85 -20.47 53.34
C ASN A 267 47.50 -20.40 52.60
N THR A 268 46.69 -21.46 52.70
CA THR A 268 45.32 -21.49 52.12
C THR A 268 44.38 -20.54 52.87
N ARG A 269 44.64 -20.27 54.16
CA ARG A 269 43.91 -19.27 54.96
C ARG A 269 44.26 -17.82 54.58
N LYS A 270 45.42 -17.56 53.96
CA LYS A 270 45.86 -16.22 53.51
C LYS A 270 45.36 -15.84 52.12
N VAL A 271 45.17 -16.80 51.20
CA VAL A 271 44.69 -16.53 49.83
C VAL A 271 43.17 -16.35 49.76
N ARG A 272 42.40 -16.93 50.69
CA ARG A 272 40.94 -16.76 50.77
C ARG A 272 40.49 -15.32 51.12
N ASN A 273 41.41 -14.44 51.51
CA ASN A 273 41.15 -13.04 51.88
C ASN A 273 41.68 -11.98 50.90
N ALA A 274 42.10 -12.34 49.68
CA ALA A 274 42.46 -11.38 48.64
C ALA A 274 41.38 -11.33 47.54
N ALA A 275 40.42 -10.43 47.71
CA ALA A 275 39.29 -10.24 46.81
C ALA A 275 39.67 -9.47 45.53
N SER A 276 39.31 -10.02 44.37
CA SER A 276 38.82 -9.22 43.23
C SER A 276 37.76 -10.01 42.48
N GLY A 277 36.50 -9.88 42.93
CA GLY A 277 35.36 -10.42 42.23
C GLY A 277 35.01 -9.56 41.02
N ASP A 278 35.04 -10.15 39.82
CA ASP A 278 34.35 -9.59 38.67
C ASP A 278 32.84 -9.60 38.95
N LYS A 279 32.33 -8.44 39.38
CA LYS A 279 30.93 -8.22 39.71
C LYS A 279 30.19 -7.72 38.47
N GLU A 280 29.42 -8.61 37.85
CA GLU A 280 28.47 -8.26 36.79
C GLU A 280 27.23 -7.61 37.42
N ASN A 281 27.14 -6.28 37.35
CA ASN A 281 26.02 -5.50 37.89
C ASN A 281 25.34 -4.70 36.77
N ILE A 282 24.00 -4.58 36.84
CA ILE A 282 23.21 -3.67 36.00
C ILE A 282 22.82 -2.48 36.85
N ILE A 283 23.08 -1.26 36.37
CA ILE A 283 22.57 -0.05 37.01
C ILE A 283 21.42 0.50 36.17
N VAL A 284 20.31 0.79 36.84
CA VAL A 284 19.12 1.38 36.25
C VAL A 284 18.86 2.71 36.94
N ALA A 285 18.73 3.79 36.16
CA ALA A 285 18.54 5.13 36.71
C ALA A 285 17.33 5.84 36.09
N GLY A 286 16.53 6.48 36.95
CA GLY A 286 15.46 7.39 36.53
C GLY A 286 14.29 6.72 35.80
N GLY A 287 13.69 7.46 34.87
CA GLY A 287 12.42 7.14 34.23
C GLY A 287 11.37 8.24 34.40
N ASP A 288 10.22 8.10 33.73
CA ASP A 288 9.12 9.03 33.94
C ASP A 288 8.54 8.83 35.35
N GLY A 289 8.41 9.91 36.10
CA GLY A 289 7.83 9.89 37.45
C GLY A 289 8.77 9.51 38.61
N THR A 290 9.95 8.92 38.39
CA THR A 290 10.87 8.46 39.46
C THR A 290 12.28 9.06 39.36
N VAL A 291 12.91 9.25 40.51
CA VAL A 291 14.34 9.58 40.64
C VAL A 291 15.18 8.38 41.12
N SER A 292 14.54 7.25 41.38
CA SER A 292 15.21 6.10 41.96
C SER A 292 16.32 5.55 41.05
N VAL A 293 17.40 5.14 41.68
CA VAL A 293 18.52 4.46 41.03
C VAL A 293 18.68 3.12 41.74
N GLU A 294 18.74 2.04 40.97
CA GLU A 294 18.80 0.68 41.49
C GLU A 294 19.91 -0.09 40.78
N MET A 295 20.60 -0.95 41.54
CA MET A 295 21.61 -1.86 41.04
C MET A 295 21.13 -3.31 41.18
N PHE A 296 21.17 -4.06 40.08
CA PHE A 296 20.92 -5.49 40.08
C PHE A 296 22.23 -6.26 40.08
N ASN A 297 22.45 -7.10 41.09
CA ASN A 297 23.57 -8.03 41.12
C ASN A 297 23.19 -9.29 40.34
N TRP A 298 23.87 -9.56 39.23
CA TRP A 298 23.53 -10.68 38.35
C TRP A 298 23.71 -12.04 39.04
N ARG A 299 24.76 -12.21 39.84
CA ARG A 299 25.07 -13.48 40.51
C ARG A 299 24.12 -13.77 41.67
N GLN A 300 23.83 -12.75 42.48
CA GLN A 300 22.96 -12.87 43.66
C GLN A 300 21.48 -12.77 43.31
N ARG A 301 21.13 -12.27 42.12
CA ARG A 301 19.75 -12.01 41.70
C ARG A 301 19.02 -11.03 42.62
N THR A 302 19.74 -10.11 43.22
CA THR A 302 19.21 -9.15 44.19
C THR A 302 19.30 -7.73 43.67
N TRP A 303 18.33 -6.91 44.07
CA TRP A 303 18.30 -5.47 43.85
C TRP A 303 18.83 -4.74 45.07
N SER A 304 19.61 -3.69 44.85
CA SER A 304 20.11 -2.79 45.90
C SER A 304 19.85 -1.33 45.48
N PRO A 305 19.30 -0.49 46.37
CA PRO A 305 19.10 0.92 46.07
C PRO A 305 20.44 1.66 46.03
N LEU A 306 20.56 2.60 45.09
CA LEU A 306 21.64 3.58 45.02
C LEU A 306 21.07 4.98 45.27
N GLN A 307 21.95 5.98 45.36
CA GLN A 307 21.51 7.35 45.54
C GLN A 307 20.60 7.81 44.38
N SER A 308 19.44 8.34 44.75
CA SER A 308 18.47 8.85 43.80
C SER A 308 19.01 10.03 43.00
N LEU A 309 18.53 10.16 41.77
CA LEU A 309 18.84 11.29 40.91
C LEU A 309 18.42 12.62 41.56
N PRO A 310 19.20 13.69 41.40
CA PRO A 310 18.83 15.02 41.90
C PRO A 310 17.53 15.55 41.29
N LYS A 311 17.24 15.17 40.04
CA LYS A 311 16.05 15.56 39.29
C LYS A 311 15.56 14.40 38.44
N LYS A 312 14.24 14.37 38.19
CA LYS A 312 13.63 13.41 37.24
C LYS A 312 14.16 13.69 35.84
N ARG A 313 14.59 12.64 35.13
CA ARG A 313 15.06 12.71 33.74
C ARG A 313 14.43 11.55 32.97
N ARG A 314 13.63 11.87 31.96
CA ARG A 314 13.10 10.88 30.99
C ARG A 314 13.74 11.07 29.63
N GLY A 315 13.98 9.97 28.92
CA GLY A 315 14.60 10.02 27.59
C GLY A 315 16.03 10.57 27.60
N ALA A 316 16.74 10.42 28.73
CA ALA A 316 18.16 10.68 28.81
C ALA A 316 18.95 9.45 28.33
N THR A 317 20.22 9.63 28.01
CA THR A 317 21.13 8.52 27.73
C THR A 317 22.07 8.31 28.92
N LEU A 318 22.48 7.06 29.14
CA LEU A 318 23.35 6.66 30.25
C LEU A 318 24.52 5.89 29.68
N PHE A 319 25.72 6.31 30.05
CA PHE A 319 26.96 5.65 29.66
C PHE A 319 27.94 5.61 30.84
N VAL A 320 28.81 4.61 30.87
CA VAL A 320 29.90 4.50 31.85
C VAL A 320 31.19 5.01 31.23
N TYR A 321 31.84 5.96 31.90
CA TYR A 321 33.11 6.53 31.48
C TYR A 321 34.01 6.78 32.70
N HIS A 322 35.26 6.31 32.67
CA HIS A 322 36.24 6.42 33.76
C HIS A 322 35.66 6.15 35.16
N ASN A 323 35.02 4.99 35.35
CA ASN A 323 34.37 4.58 36.61
C ASN A 323 33.24 5.49 37.10
N HIS A 324 32.65 6.29 36.21
CA HIS A 324 31.46 7.06 36.51
C HIS A 324 30.30 6.60 35.63
N VAL A 325 29.14 6.37 36.24
CA VAL A 325 27.88 6.34 35.50
C VAL A 325 27.51 7.79 35.20
N THR A 326 27.39 8.13 33.93
CA THR A 326 27.06 9.48 33.45
C THR A 326 25.71 9.44 32.73
N ILE A 327 24.85 10.41 33.04
CA ILE A 327 23.55 10.60 32.39
C ILE A 327 23.59 11.92 31.64
N ALA A 328 23.30 11.89 30.34
CA ALA A 328 23.33 13.06 29.47
C ALA A 328 21.93 13.48 29.00
N GLY A 329 21.64 14.77 29.17
CA GLY A 329 20.42 15.42 28.70
C GLY A 329 19.13 14.83 29.27
N GLY A 330 18.14 14.69 28.39
CA GLY A 330 16.80 14.20 28.71
C GLY A 330 15.79 15.33 28.90
N TYR A 331 14.66 14.98 29.50
CA TYR A 331 13.56 15.90 29.78
C TYR A 331 13.14 15.82 31.25
N SER A 332 12.94 16.99 31.87
CA SER A 332 12.41 17.14 33.23
C SER A 332 11.19 18.06 33.23
N SER A 333 11.30 19.31 33.68
CA SER A 333 10.33 20.38 33.38
C SER A 333 10.56 21.03 32.00
N GLY A 334 11.65 20.68 31.35
CA GLY A 334 12.04 21.07 29.99
C GLY A 334 13.20 20.19 29.51
N TYR A 335 13.64 20.39 28.27
CA TYR A 335 14.82 19.70 27.74
C TYR A 335 16.08 20.13 28.49
N LEU A 336 17.01 19.19 28.66
CA LEU A 336 18.25 19.38 29.41
C LEU A 336 19.46 19.20 28.47
N ASP A 337 20.51 19.99 28.70
CA ASP A 337 21.81 19.91 28.03
C ASP A 337 22.92 19.46 28.99
N ASP A 338 22.66 19.45 30.29
CA ASP A 338 23.62 19.08 31.31
C ASP A 338 23.86 17.56 31.37
N MET A 339 25.02 17.20 31.89
CA MET A 339 25.37 15.82 32.21
C MET A 339 25.66 15.73 33.71
N ILE A 340 25.16 14.67 34.35
CA ILE A 340 25.44 14.36 35.74
C ILE A 340 26.12 13.01 35.84
N ARG A 341 27.01 12.85 36.81
CA ARG A 341 27.79 11.63 36.98
C ARG A 341 27.90 11.19 38.43
N MET A 342 27.96 9.88 38.63
CA MET A 342 28.12 9.24 39.93
C MET A 342 29.25 8.22 39.85
N ASN A 343 30.20 8.27 40.79
CA ASN A 343 31.31 7.33 40.86
C ASN A 343 30.79 5.92 41.22
N ILE A 344 31.29 4.87 40.57
CA ILE A 344 30.86 3.49 40.81
C ILE A 344 31.97 2.55 41.32
N ASN A 345 33.13 3.10 41.72
CA ASN A 345 34.27 2.32 42.21
C ASN A 345 34.49 2.57 43.72
N PRO A 346 34.72 1.53 44.56
CA PRO A 346 34.72 0.09 44.25
C PRO A 346 33.34 -0.57 44.22
N ASN A 347 32.38 -0.07 44.98
CA ASN A 347 30.98 -0.47 44.92
C ASN A 347 30.13 0.75 45.29
N PRO A 348 29.25 1.24 44.42
CA PRO A 348 28.38 2.34 44.78
C PRO A 348 27.35 1.89 45.81
N ASP A 349 26.99 2.80 46.70
CA ASP A 349 25.97 2.62 47.73
C ASP A 349 25.15 3.92 47.90
N LEU A 350 24.40 4.03 49.00
CA LEU A 350 23.60 5.22 49.30
C LEU A 350 24.44 6.45 49.69
N SER A 351 25.72 6.28 50.04
CA SER A 351 26.65 7.39 50.34
C SER A 351 27.29 7.97 49.07
N THR A 352 27.12 7.30 47.93
CA THR A 352 27.74 7.69 46.66
C THR A 352 26.94 8.79 45.97
N HIS A 353 27.48 10.02 45.96
CA HIS A 353 26.77 11.20 45.47
C HIS A 353 26.87 11.45 43.96
N TRP A 354 25.80 12.05 43.43
CA TRP A 354 25.79 12.64 42.09
C TRP A 354 26.55 13.97 42.08
N SER A 355 27.27 14.22 41.00
CA SER A 355 28.00 15.46 40.75
C SER A 355 27.75 15.93 39.32
N ASP A 356 27.88 17.24 39.09
CA ASP A 356 27.83 17.78 37.74
C ASP A 356 29.05 17.33 36.93
N CYS A 357 28.82 16.96 35.68
CA CYS A 357 29.89 16.77 34.72
C CYS A 357 30.24 18.14 34.11
N PRO A 358 31.52 18.48 33.93
CA PRO A 358 31.90 19.76 33.30
C PRO A 358 31.46 19.86 31.83
N VAL A 359 31.11 18.73 31.21
CA VAL A 359 30.69 18.63 29.81
C VAL A 359 29.18 18.83 29.70
N LYS A 360 28.76 19.57 28.67
CA LYS A 360 27.36 19.73 28.28
C LYS A 360 27.14 19.28 26.84
N LEU A 361 25.92 18.89 26.53
CA LEU A 361 25.47 18.73 25.15
C LEU A 361 25.44 20.11 24.47
N PRO A 362 25.64 20.18 23.14
CA PRO A 362 25.66 21.46 22.40
C PRO A 362 24.29 22.19 22.39
N GLY A 363 23.24 21.54 22.89
CA GLY A 363 21.93 22.13 23.11
C GLY A 363 21.06 21.20 23.96
N LYS A 364 19.94 21.75 24.44
CA LYS A 364 18.97 21.00 25.23
C LYS A 364 18.33 19.89 24.39
N LEU A 365 18.43 18.64 24.82
CA LEU A 365 18.06 17.50 23.99
C LEU A 365 17.56 16.31 24.82
N GLY A 366 16.39 15.78 24.46
CA GLY A 366 15.83 14.55 25.04
C GLY A 366 15.51 13.52 23.96
N TYR A 367 15.27 12.28 24.36
CA TYR A 367 14.86 11.18 23.46
C TYR A 367 15.87 10.89 22.33
N HIS A 368 17.11 11.31 22.53
CA HIS A 368 18.26 11.04 21.67
C HIS A 368 18.87 9.68 22.02
N SER A 369 19.76 9.19 21.17
CA SER A 369 20.61 8.04 21.47
C SER A 369 22.08 8.48 21.43
N SER A 370 22.91 7.96 22.34
CA SER A 370 24.31 8.29 22.42
C SER A 370 25.16 7.04 22.66
N VAL A 371 26.38 7.06 22.15
CA VAL A 371 27.38 6.00 22.35
C VAL A 371 28.73 6.64 22.69
N LEU A 372 29.54 5.92 23.48
CA LEU A 372 30.91 6.30 23.78
C LEU A 372 31.84 5.79 22.67
N TYR A 373 32.70 6.65 22.12
CA TYR A 373 33.69 6.34 21.10
C TYR A 373 34.94 7.20 21.32
N ASN A 374 36.10 6.58 21.60
CA ASN A 374 37.40 7.26 21.77
C ASN A 374 37.36 8.53 22.64
N ASP A 375 36.97 8.39 23.92
CA ASP A 375 36.85 9.48 24.91
C ASP A 375 35.88 10.62 24.52
N GLN A 376 35.01 10.34 23.57
CA GLN A 376 33.96 11.24 23.09
C GLN A 376 32.62 10.51 23.16
N ILE A 377 31.53 11.28 23.25
CA ILE A 377 30.20 10.72 22.99
C ILE A 377 29.74 11.18 21.62
N ILE A 378 29.18 10.24 20.86
CA ILE A 378 28.47 10.55 19.63
C ILE A 378 26.98 10.51 19.94
N VAL A 379 26.30 11.63 19.72
CA VAL A 379 24.89 11.84 19.99
C VAL A 379 24.14 11.92 18.67
N THR A 380 23.06 11.16 18.55
CA THR A 380 22.28 11.04 17.33
C THR A 380 20.82 11.43 17.59
N GLY A 381 20.29 12.28 16.72
CA GLY A 381 18.90 12.70 16.69
C GLY A 381 18.38 13.24 18.03
N GLY A 382 17.17 12.84 18.40
CA GLY A 382 16.46 13.31 19.59
C GLY A 382 15.45 14.41 19.29
N HIS A 383 14.96 15.06 20.33
CA HIS A 383 13.98 16.14 20.25
C HIS A 383 14.37 17.28 21.18
N ASN A 384 14.23 18.50 20.68
CA ASN A 384 14.53 19.75 21.38
C ASN A 384 13.35 20.73 21.25
N GLU A 385 13.57 22.00 21.58
CA GLU A 385 12.54 23.05 21.48
C GLU A 385 12.09 23.30 20.02
N ASN A 386 12.93 22.97 19.03
CA ASN A 386 12.66 23.14 17.60
C ASN A 386 12.08 21.88 16.92
N GLY A 387 11.88 20.78 17.66
CA GLY A 387 11.34 19.52 17.13
C GLY A 387 12.35 18.38 17.11
N ALA A 388 12.11 17.39 16.24
CA ALA A 388 13.01 16.26 16.02
C ALA A 388 14.33 16.71 15.37
N SER A 389 15.44 16.11 15.78
CA SER A 389 16.78 16.40 15.25
C SER A 389 17.26 15.28 14.32
N ASP A 390 17.96 15.66 13.27
CA ASP A 390 18.69 14.78 12.35
C ASP A 390 20.21 14.80 12.58
N CYS A 391 20.70 15.65 13.48
CA CYS A 391 22.15 15.81 13.68
C CYS A 391 22.81 14.56 14.28
N ILE A 392 24.03 14.31 13.81
CA ILE A 392 25.03 13.43 14.43
C ILE A 392 26.11 14.34 14.99
N LEU A 393 26.23 14.38 16.31
CA LEU A 393 27.05 15.31 17.06
C LEU A 393 28.14 14.54 17.79
N GLU A 394 29.35 15.05 17.75
CA GLU A 394 30.47 14.57 18.57
C GLU A 394 30.68 15.55 19.72
N VAL A 395 30.82 15.04 20.95
CA VAL A 395 31.09 15.82 22.15
C VAL A 395 32.29 15.23 22.89
N GLN A 396 33.34 16.03 23.04
CA GLN A 396 34.57 15.64 23.72
C GLN A 396 34.35 15.58 25.24
N LEU A 397 34.68 14.45 25.87
CA LEU A 397 34.55 14.30 27.33
C LEU A 397 35.78 14.80 28.11
N THR A 398 36.85 15.18 27.41
CA THR A 398 38.08 15.75 27.95
C THR A 398 38.19 17.24 27.62
N PRO A 399 38.91 18.04 28.42
CA PRO A 399 39.20 19.42 28.06
C PRO A 399 39.79 19.49 26.64
N PRO A 400 39.36 20.43 25.78
CA PRO A 400 38.56 21.63 26.07
C PRO A 400 37.02 21.47 26.04
N TYR A 401 36.49 20.24 26.05
CA TYR A 401 35.04 19.95 26.06
C TYR A 401 34.28 20.52 24.85
N THR A 402 34.89 20.44 23.68
CA THR A 402 34.31 20.91 22.43
C THR A 402 33.22 19.97 21.92
N ALA A 403 32.23 20.53 21.22
CA ALA A 403 31.24 19.78 20.47
C ALA A 403 31.25 20.21 19.00
N LYS A 404 31.07 19.26 18.08
CA LYS A 404 30.97 19.54 16.64
C LYS A 404 29.90 18.67 15.99
N THR A 405 29.26 19.19 14.95
CA THR A 405 28.37 18.40 14.09
C THR A 405 29.22 17.63 13.09
N LEU A 406 29.09 16.30 13.09
CA LEU A 406 29.77 15.43 12.14
C LEU A 406 29.01 15.36 10.82
N SER A 407 27.73 15.00 10.91
CA SER A 407 26.85 14.78 9.75
C SER A 407 25.39 14.93 10.13
N ARG A 408 24.49 14.70 9.18
CA ARG A 408 23.04 14.69 9.37
C ARG A 408 22.48 13.39 8.80
N MET A 409 21.57 12.78 9.55
CA MET A 409 20.78 11.65 9.07
C MET A 409 19.83 12.12 7.96
N PRO A 410 19.44 11.24 7.01
CA PRO A 410 18.48 11.61 5.96
C PRO A 410 17.13 12.10 6.50
N GLU A 411 16.74 11.60 7.67
CA GLU A 411 15.50 11.97 8.35
C GLU A 411 15.79 12.28 9.82
N ALA A 412 15.22 13.38 10.30
CA ALA A 412 15.19 13.69 11.72
C ALA A 412 14.45 12.61 12.48
N ARG A 413 14.98 12.19 13.63
CA ARG A 413 14.39 11.09 14.40
C ARG A 413 14.60 11.22 15.90
N LEU A 414 13.61 10.75 16.62
CA LEU A 414 13.61 10.58 18.07
C LEU A 414 13.14 9.16 18.39
N TYR A 415 13.48 8.68 19.59
CA TYR A 415 13.12 7.31 20.03
C TYR A 415 13.67 6.18 19.15
N HIS A 416 14.71 6.47 18.37
CA HIS A 416 15.55 5.48 17.72
C HIS A 416 16.58 4.96 18.71
N SER A 417 17.32 3.93 18.29
CA SER A 417 18.47 3.46 19.03
C SER A 417 19.71 3.46 18.15
N THR A 418 20.85 3.78 18.76
CA THR A 418 22.16 3.80 18.12
C THR A 418 23.10 2.85 18.86
N GLN A 419 23.81 2.01 18.12
CA GLN A 419 24.78 1.06 18.64
C GLN A 419 26.11 1.18 17.88
N LEU A 420 27.22 1.09 18.60
CA LEU A 420 28.56 1.14 18.02
C LEU A 420 28.97 -0.24 17.48
N PHE A 421 29.30 -0.29 16.19
CA PHE A 421 29.90 -1.40 15.47
C PHE A 421 31.27 -0.97 14.97
N ASP A 422 32.29 -1.24 15.78
CA ASP A 422 33.70 -0.90 15.53
C ASP A 422 33.87 0.61 15.32
N ASP A 423 34.10 1.07 14.09
CA ASP A 423 34.20 2.50 13.73
C ASP A 423 32.92 3.05 13.07
N SER A 424 31.80 2.36 13.22
CA SER A 424 30.52 2.73 12.59
C SER A 424 29.36 2.71 13.60
N LEU A 425 28.37 3.58 13.37
CA LEU A 425 27.15 3.66 14.16
C LEU A 425 25.99 3.02 13.40
N LEU A 426 25.37 2.01 14.00
CA LEU A 426 24.12 1.47 13.51
C LEU A 426 22.96 2.19 14.19
N ILE A 427 22.16 2.90 13.41
CA ILE A 427 21.01 3.69 13.85
C ILE A 427 19.75 2.99 13.35
N VAL A 428 18.89 2.57 14.27
CA VAL A 428 17.76 1.68 13.97
C VAL A 428 16.45 2.32 14.42
N GLY A 429 15.46 2.28 13.52
CA GLY A 429 14.07 2.67 13.77
C GLY A 429 13.90 4.10 14.29
N GLY A 430 12.96 4.27 15.22
CA GLY A 430 12.55 5.57 15.77
C GLY A 430 11.36 6.13 15.03
N ARG A 431 11.08 7.42 15.24
CA ARG A 431 10.02 8.15 14.54
C ARG A 431 10.45 9.56 14.19
N THR A 432 9.88 10.12 13.13
CA THR A 432 10.23 11.48 12.64
C THR A 432 9.48 12.60 13.35
N THR A 433 8.31 12.28 13.94
CA THR A 433 7.50 13.23 14.72
C THR A 433 7.10 12.60 16.04
N SER A 434 6.38 13.36 16.88
CA SER A 434 5.84 12.83 18.15
C SER A 434 4.80 11.72 17.97
N SER A 435 4.24 11.54 16.77
CA SER A 435 3.22 10.53 16.47
C SER A 435 3.84 9.18 16.07
N TYR A 436 3.35 8.08 16.66
CA TYR A 436 3.75 6.71 16.31
C TYR A 436 3.40 6.33 14.86
N LEU A 437 2.51 7.07 14.19
CA LEU A 437 2.20 6.88 12.77
C LEU A 437 3.42 7.12 11.86
N ASN A 438 4.41 7.87 12.35
CA ASN A 438 5.64 8.20 11.62
C ASN A 438 6.84 7.38 12.12
N ASN A 439 6.59 6.15 12.57
CA ASN A 439 7.64 5.20 12.90
C ASN A 439 8.43 4.80 11.65
N LEU A 440 9.71 4.47 11.84
CA LEU A 440 10.63 4.08 10.78
C LEU A 440 11.01 2.61 10.93
N SER A 441 11.13 1.90 9.80
CA SER A 441 11.81 0.60 9.70
C SER A 441 13.27 0.74 9.24
N SER A 442 13.70 1.96 8.90
CA SER A 442 15.03 2.24 8.36
C SER A 442 16.14 1.79 9.31
N VAL A 443 17.19 1.21 8.74
CA VAL A 443 18.47 0.93 9.39
C VAL A 443 19.53 1.75 8.67
N LEU A 444 20.26 2.59 9.40
CA LEU A 444 21.34 3.40 8.86
C LEU A 444 22.66 2.96 9.49
N LEU A 445 23.71 2.87 8.67
CA LEU A 445 25.08 2.66 9.09
C LEU A 445 25.87 3.92 8.79
N TYR A 446 26.31 4.62 9.83
CA TYR A 446 27.14 5.80 9.71
C TYR A 446 28.60 5.46 10.01
N ASP A 447 29.48 5.57 9.02
CA ASP A 447 30.93 5.37 9.16
C ASP A 447 31.54 6.66 9.72
N ILE A 448 32.08 6.58 10.94
CA ILE A 448 32.59 7.75 11.67
C ILE A 448 33.82 8.32 10.97
N LYS A 449 34.66 7.46 10.39
CA LYS A 449 35.93 7.86 9.75
C LYS A 449 35.69 8.47 8.37
N LYS A 450 34.78 7.89 7.58
CA LYS A 450 34.42 8.41 6.27
C LYS A 450 33.45 9.58 6.34
N ASN A 451 32.78 9.77 7.48
CA ASN A 451 31.70 10.73 7.67
C ASN A 451 30.52 10.51 6.69
N GLU A 452 30.21 9.24 6.39
CA GLU A 452 29.22 8.85 5.41
C GLU A 452 28.10 8.03 6.07
N CYS A 453 26.85 8.29 5.67
CA CYS A 453 25.69 7.54 6.11
C CYS A 453 25.18 6.65 4.98
N LYS A 454 25.20 5.33 5.19
CA LYS A 454 24.65 4.32 4.27
C LYS A 454 23.31 3.82 4.82
N GLN A 455 22.30 3.74 3.97
CA GLN A 455 21.06 3.02 4.29
C GLN A 455 21.26 1.51 4.05
N LEU A 456 20.91 0.69 5.04
CA LEU A 456 20.91 -0.77 4.94
C LEU A 456 19.48 -1.30 4.73
N ALA A 457 19.35 -2.60 4.49
CA ALA A 457 18.04 -3.25 4.43
C ALA A 457 17.22 -2.95 5.70
N PRO A 458 15.92 -2.61 5.56
CA PRO A 458 15.08 -2.19 6.67
C PRO A 458 14.72 -3.35 7.59
N LEU A 459 14.24 -3.03 8.79
CA LEU A 459 13.57 -3.98 9.67
C LEU A 459 12.27 -4.51 9.04
N PRO A 460 11.77 -5.69 9.45
CA PRO A 460 10.51 -6.26 8.97
C PRO A 460 9.28 -5.38 9.19
N TYR A 461 9.32 -4.46 10.16
CA TYR A 461 8.24 -3.53 10.46
C TYR A 461 8.79 -2.22 11.06
N GLU A 462 7.99 -1.16 11.00
CA GLU A 462 8.34 0.14 11.56
C GLU A 462 8.19 0.16 13.08
N VAL A 463 9.22 0.59 13.80
CA VAL A 463 9.26 0.52 15.26
C VAL A 463 9.93 1.74 15.88
N SER A 464 9.35 2.23 16.97
CA SER A 464 9.97 3.23 17.86
C SER A 464 9.85 2.80 19.33
N GLU A 465 10.57 3.50 20.21
CA GLU A 465 10.53 3.24 21.66
C GLU A 465 10.93 1.81 22.05
N MET A 466 11.75 1.16 21.23
CA MET A 466 12.31 -0.18 21.42
C MET A 466 13.60 -0.14 22.23
N ALA A 467 13.95 -1.26 22.86
CA ALA A 467 15.28 -1.48 23.37
C ALA A 467 16.14 -2.17 22.30
N THR A 468 17.44 -1.89 22.29
CA THR A 468 18.37 -2.62 21.43
C THR A 468 19.63 -3.03 22.17
N VAL A 469 20.21 -4.16 21.80
CA VAL A 469 21.53 -4.60 22.28
C VAL A 469 22.37 -5.16 21.14
N ARG A 470 23.69 -5.01 21.22
CA ARG A 470 24.64 -5.69 20.31
C ARG A 470 24.90 -7.12 20.79
N TRP A 471 24.92 -8.06 19.86
CA TRP A 471 25.28 -9.46 20.08
C TRP A 471 26.16 -9.97 18.93
N GLY A 472 27.48 -9.93 19.14
CA GLY A 472 28.47 -10.16 18.09
C GLY A 472 28.33 -9.15 16.95
N ASP A 473 28.11 -9.67 15.74
CA ASP A 473 27.85 -8.89 14.50
C ASP A 473 26.36 -8.55 14.30
N ASN A 474 25.51 -8.86 15.28
CA ASN A 474 24.07 -8.63 15.20
C ASN A 474 23.63 -7.51 16.14
N ILE A 475 22.52 -6.86 15.79
CA ILE A 475 21.72 -6.06 16.72
C ILE A 475 20.43 -6.82 17.03
N ILE A 476 20.02 -6.81 18.29
CA ILE A 476 18.76 -7.38 18.71
C ILE A 476 17.82 -6.24 19.07
N VAL A 477 16.67 -6.18 18.42
CA VAL A 477 15.62 -5.16 18.59
C VAL A 477 14.48 -5.78 19.38
N ILE A 478 14.11 -5.16 20.50
CA ILE A 478 13.27 -5.77 21.52
C ILE A 478 12.08 -4.84 21.84
N GLY A 479 10.88 -5.35 21.60
CA GLY A 479 9.63 -4.67 21.90
C GLY A 479 9.47 -3.36 21.12
N GLY A 480 8.93 -2.34 21.80
CA GLY A 480 8.61 -1.04 21.21
C GLY A 480 7.13 -0.89 20.88
N ILE A 481 6.84 0.08 20.03
CA ILE A 481 5.50 0.34 19.50
C ILE A 481 5.55 0.35 17.97
N ASP A 482 4.59 -0.29 17.32
CA ASP A 482 4.47 -0.27 15.86
C ASP A 482 3.69 0.96 15.36
N LYS A 483 3.61 1.13 14.03
CA LYS A 483 2.83 2.22 13.41
C LYS A 483 1.31 2.14 13.65
N ARG A 484 0.81 0.99 14.08
CA ARG A 484 -0.62 0.79 14.43
C ARG A 484 -0.90 1.14 15.89
N GLY A 485 0.12 1.47 16.68
CA GLY A 485 0.01 1.76 18.11
C GLY A 485 0.03 0.52 19.01
N ASN A 486 0.33 -0.66 18.45
CA ASN A 486 0.44 -1.89 19.21
C ASN A 486 1.77 -1.93 19.96
N ARG A 487 1.72 -2.32 21.23
CA ARG A 487 2.93 -2.60 22.02
C ARG A 487 3.42 -3.99 21.64
N LEU A 488 4.73 -4.15 21.50
CA LEU A 488 5.33 -5.37 20.98
C LEU A 488 6.00 -6.18 22.08
N ASP A 489 5.87 -7.50 22.01
CA ASP A 489 6.71 -8.50 22.69
C ASP A 489 7.75 -9.09 21.73
N THR A 490 7.68 -8.70 20.46
CA THR A 490 8.53 -9.17 19.39
C THR A 490 10.01 -8.87 19.64
N VAL A 491 10.85 -9.84 19.30
CA VAL A 491 12.30 -9.71 19.31
C VAL A 491 12.85 -10.07 17.93
N ILE A 492 13.60 -9.14 17.34
CA ILE A 492 14.27 -9.34 16.05
C ILE A 492 15.76 -9.40 16.30
N ILE A 493 16.45 -10.36 15.68
CA ILE A 493 17.90 -10.29 15.50
C ILE A 493 18.18 -9.89 14.05
N TYR A 494 18.98 -8.85 13.87
CA TYR A 494 19.38 -8.29 12.58
C TYR A 494 20.89 -8.39 12.45
N ASN A 495 21.36 -9.08 11.42
CA ASN A 495 22.77 -9.21 11.11
C ASN A 495 23.23 -8.02 10.27
N VAL A 496 24.19 -7.25 10.77
CA VAL A 496 24.64 -6.01 10.12
C VAL A 496 25.39 -6.27 8.81
N LYS A 497 26.08 -7.41 8.71
CA LYS A 497 26.89 -7.77 7.54
C LYS A 497 26.06 -8.34 6.40
N THR A 498 25.11 -9.22 6.71
CA THR A 498 24.23 -9.84 5.70
C THR A 498 22.98 -9.02 5.42
N GLU A 499 22.69 -8.01 6.24
CA GLU A 499 21.49 -7.18 6.17
C GLU A 499 20.18 -8.00 6.27
N GLN A 500 20.26 -9.17 6.92
CA GLN A 500 19.12 -10.07 7.13
C GLN A 500 18.60 -9.98 8.57
N SER A 501 17.28 -10.07 8.70
CA SER A 501 16.60 -10.14 10.00
C SER A 501 15.87 -11.46 10.18
N CYS A 502 15.90 -12.01 11.38
CA CYS A 502 15.01 -13.10 11.78
C CYS A 502 14.38 -12.85 13.16
N MET A 503 13.30 -13.58 13.42
CA MET A 503 12.52 -13.46 14.65
C MET A 503 13.10 -14.39 15.70
N LEU A 504 13.34 -13.85 16.90
CA LEU A 504 13.63 -14.64 18.08
C LEU A 504 12.34 -14.93 18.86
N PRO A 505 12.35 -15.90 19.79
CA PRO A 505 11.22 -16.15 20.68
C PRO A 505 10.72 -14.84 21.32
N PRO A 506 9.40 -14.57 21.32
CA PRO A 506 8.87 -13.33 21.85
C PRO A 506 9.03 -13.25 23.37
N MET A 507 9.12 -12.03 23.89
CA MET A 507 9.09 -11.77 25.34
C MET A 507 7.79 -12.32 25.95
N ARG A 508 7.79 -12.62 27.26
CA ARG A 508 6.57 -13.07 27.95
C ARG A 508 5.58 -11.92 28.17
N CYS A 509 6.05 -10.68 28.06
CA CYS A 509 5.23 -9.47 28.20
C CYS A 509 5.56 -8.48 27.08
N LYS A 510 4.52 -7.91 26.46
CA LYS A 510 4.65 -6.77 25.55
C LYS A 510 5.18 -5.55 26.31
N ARG A 511 6.17 -4.86 25.74
CA ARG A 511 6.87 -3.73 26.38
C ARG A 511 7.23 -2.68 25.34
N ARG A 512 6.93 -1.41 25.63
CA ARG A 512 7.57 -0.26 24.99
C ARG A 512 8.32 0.57 26.03
N ARG A 513 9.32 1.36 25.60
CA ARG A 513 10.14 2.20 26.50
C ARG A 513 10.84 1.40 27.60
N CYS A 514 11.13 0.13 27.30
CA CYS A 514 11.95 -0.74 28.14
C CYS A 514 13.44 -0.47 27.87
N THR A 515 14.28 -1.03 28.73
CA THR A 515 15.72 -1.09 28.47
C THR A 515 16.16 -2.54 28.38
N ALA A 516 17.21 -2.81 27.59
CA ALA A 516 17.83 -4.12 27.51
C ALA A 516 19.34 -4.00 27.69
N VAL A 517 19.95 -5.00 28.32
CA VAL A 517 21.41 -5.10 28.51
C VAL A 517 21.85 -6.54 28.27
N VAL A 518 23.09 -6.73 27.81
CA VAL A 518 23.69 -8.07 27.64
C VAL A 518 24.58 -8.37 28.83
N ILE A 519 24.42 -9.55 29.43
CA ILE A 519 25.30 -10.10 30.48
C ILE A 519 25.56 -11.57 30.20
N GLY A 520 26.84 -11.92 30.01
CA GLY A 520 27.23 -13.26 29.57
C GLY A 520 26.44 -13.69 28.34
N ASN A 521 25.79 -14.85 28.41
CA ASN A 521 24.95 -15.39 27.34
C ASN A 521 23.46 -15.00 27.41
N ASN A 522 23.15 -13.89 28.10
CA ASN A 522 21.77 -13.48 28.36
C ASN A 522 21.51 -12.03 27.97
N ILE A 523 20.32 -11.77 27.44
CA ILE A 523 19.75 -10.43 27.33
C ILE A 523 18.82 -10.23 28.51
N VAL A 524 19.00 -9.15 29.26
CA VAL A 524 18.11 -8.78 30.37
C VAL A 524 17.29 -7.57 29.97
N VAL A 525 15.96 -7.72 29.95
CA VAL A 525 14.99 -6.68 29.61
C VAL A 525 14.29 -6.19 30.87
N LEU A 526 14.31 -4.87 31.06
CA LEU A 526 13.87 -4.23 32.29
C LEU A 526 12.74 -3.24 32.02
N GLY A 527 11.68 -3.31 32.83
CA GLY A 527 10.59 -2.33 32.89
C GLY A 527 9.88 -2.08 31.56
N GLY A 528 9.51 -0.82 31.33
CA GLY A 528 8.70 -0.37 30.20
C GLY A 528 7.22 -0.27 30.54
N ILE A 529 6.41 0.01 29.52
CA ILE A 529 4.94 0.09 29.62
C ILE A 529 4.35 -1.14 28.93
N CYS A 530 3.43 -1.83 29.62
CA CYS A 530 2.73 -2.98 29.06
C CYS A 530 1.60 -2.57 28.11
N GLU A 531 0.97 -3.58 27.50
CA GLU A 531 -0.18 -3.38 26.61
C GLU A 531 -1.33 -2.60 27.28
N GLN A 532 -1.64 -2.92 28.55
CA GLN A 532 -2.67 -2.24 29.34
C GLN A 532 -2.28 -0.82 29.80
N GLY A 533 -1.11 -0.31 29.38
CA GLY A 533 -0.63 1.01 29.75
C GLY A 533 -0.08 1.12 31.17
N ARG A 534 0.10 -0.02 31.88
CA ARG A 534 0.70 -0.03 33.22
C ARG A 534 2.22 -0.07 33.14
N ASP A 535 2.85 0.62 34.08
CA ASP A 535 4.29 0.61 34.23
C ASP A 535 4.75 -0.74 34.79
N LEU A 536 5.83 -1.28 34.23
CA LEU A 536 6.35 -2.58 34.61
C LEU A 536 7.54 -2.45 35.56
N LYS A 537 7.48 -3.24 36.64
CA LYS A 537 8.65 -3.58 37.47
C LYS A 537 9.27 -4.93 37.11
N SER A 538 8.64 -5.68 36.22
CA SER A 538 9.08 -7.01 35.84
C SER A 538 10.36 -6.95 35.01
N VAL A 539 11.22 -7.94 35.26
CA VAL A 539 12.49 -8.14 34.59
C VAL A 539 12.46 -9.53 33.98
N GLU A 540 12.88 -9.64 32.73
CA GLU A 540 12.95 -10.90 32.00
C GLU A 540 14.34 -11.06 31.41
N ALA A 541 14.81 -12.30 31.32
CA ALA A 541 16.06 -12.60 30.65
C ALA A 541 15.86 -13.64 29.56
N PHE A 542 16.40 -13.39 28.38
CA PHE A 542 16.49 -14.34 27.28
C PHE A 542 17.88 -14.98 27.29
N ASN A 543 17.94 -16.30 27.23
CA ASN A 543 19.19 -17.05 27.17
C ASN A 543 19.40 -17.61 25.75
N PHE A 544 20.58 -17.37 25.18
CA PHE A 544 20.91 -17.77 23.81
C PHE A 544 21.29 -19.25 23.65
N GLU A 545 21.63 -19.97 24.73
CA GLU A 545 21.83 -21.42 24.68
C GLU A 545 20.49 -22.15 24.66
N SER A 546 19.57 -21.78 25.55
CA SER A 546 18.28 -22.46 25.69
C SER A 546 17.18 -21.90 24.79
N TYR A 547 17.39 -20.73 24.17
CA TYR A 547 16.38 -19.99 23.40
C TYR A 547 15.08 -19.74 24.17
N THR A 548 15.17 -19.52 25.49
CA THR A 548 13.99 -19.33 26.35
C THR A 548 14.06 -18.07 27.19
N TRP A 549 12.87 -17.54 27.49
CA TRP A 549 12.68 -16.41 28.40
C TRP A 549 12.42 -16.89 29.83
N GLN A 550 13.17 -16.36 30.79
CA GLN A 550 12.97 -16.56 32.22
C GLN A 550 12.60 -15.26 32.92
N LYS A 551 11.76 -15.36 33.94
CA LYS A 551 11.42 -14.21 34.79
C LYS A 551 12.49 -14.04 35.86
N LEU A 552 13.01 -12.84 36.00
CA LEU A 552 13.94 -12.46 37.06
C LEU A 552 13.22 -11.68 38.18
N PRO A 553 13.84 -11.53 39.36
CA PRO A 553 13.33 -10.66 40.41
C PRO A 553 13.07 -9.24 39.88
N GLY A 554 11.87 -8.75 40.15
CA GLY A 554 11.44 -7.43 39.69
C GLY A 554 12.13 -6.30 40.45
N MET A 555 12.18 -5.12 39.82
CA MET A 555 12.63 -3.87 40.44
C MET A 555 11.72 -3.47 41.61
N SER A 556 12.22 -2.63 42.51
CA SER A 556 11.41 -2.09 43.61
C SER A 556 10.34 -1.11 43.10
N GLN A 557 10.65 -0.33 42.06
CA GLN A 557 9.72 0.58 41.40
C GLN A 557 9.48 0.20 39.95
N ALA A 558 8.22 0.33 39.52
CA ALA A 558 7.89 0.26 38.10
C ALA A 558 8.43 1.51 37.38
N ARG A 559 8.99 1.33 36.18
CA ARG A 559 9.64 2.42 35.44
C ARG A 559 9.62 2.22 33.93
N TYR A 560 9.44 3.31 33.20
CA TYR A 560 9.60 3.42 31.74
C TYR A 560 10.37 4.71 31.41
N TRP A 561 10.94 4.82 30.20
CA TRP A 561 11.89 5.90 29.86
C TRP A 561 13.12 5.97 30.77
N HIS A 562 13.41 4.89 31.49
CA HIS A 562 14.61 4.77 32.27
C HIS A 562 15.77 4.39 31.35
N THR A 563 16.98 4.65 31.79
CA THR A 563 18.18 4.21 31.07
C THR A 563 18.94 3.23 31.95
N ALA A 564 19.46 2.17 31.33
CA ALA A 564 20.23 1.13 32.00
C ALA A 564 21.43 0.74 31.15
N GLN A 565 22.54 0.41 31.81
CA GLN A 565 23.73 -0.14 31.16
C GLN A 565 24.27 -1.29 32.01
N GLY A 566 24.67 -2.38 31.35
CA GLY A 566 25.38 -3.47 31.99
C GLY A 566 26.85 -3.11 32.20
N ARG A 567 27.39 -3.39 33.38
CA ARG A 567 28.84 -3.37 33.61
C ARG A 567 29.44 -4.61 32.94
N ILE A 568 29.89 -4.49 31.69
CA ILE A 568 30.90 -5.40 31.16
C ILE A 568 32.23 -4.73 31.44
N GLN A 569 32.96 -5.25 32.41
CA GLN A 569 34.34 -4.85 32.66
C GLN A 569 35.22 -5.48 31.57
N THR A 570 35.06 -5.06 30.31
CA THR A 570 36.11 -5.30 29.31
C THR A 570 36.89 -4.01 29.19
N VAL A 571 37.98 -3.94 29.96
CA VAL A 571 39.16 -3.19 29.49
C VAL A 571 39.66 -3.96 28.27
N ALA A 572 39.07 -3.71 27.10
CA ALA A 572 39.65 -4.12 25.83
C ALA A 572 40.41 -2.92 25.27
N THR A 573 41.52 -2.58 25.95
CA THR A 573 42.69 -2.17 25.18
C THR A 573 43.06 -3.38 24.33
N VAL A 574 43.05 -3.19 23.01
CA VAL A 574 43.46 -4.19 22.04
C VAL A 574 44.86 -4.70 22.40
N ALA A 575 44.95 -5.96 22.81
CA ALA A 575 46.16 -6.76 22.71
C ALA A 575 45.74 -8.18 22.33
N TYR A 576 45.81 -8.48 21.03
CA TYR A 576 45.88 -9.85 20.55
C TYR A 576 47.13 -10.49 21.16
N ALA A 577 46.97 -11.25 22.24
CA ALA A 577 48.00 -12.14 22.74
C ALA A 577 47.76 -13.53 22.16
N THR A 578 48.40 -13.79 21.02
CA THR A 578 48.70 -15.12 20.51
C THR A 578 49.29 -15.96 21.64
N VAL A 579 48.58 -16.99 22.10
CA VAL A 579 49.14 -17.97 23.05
C VAL A 579 50.03 -18.93 22.26
N ARG A 580 51.31 -18.56 22.10
CA ARG A 580 52.41 -19.52 21.90
C ARG A 580 52.93 -19.89 23.29
N PHE A 581 52.58 -21.07 23.79
CA PHE A 581 53.31 -21.65 24.91
C PHE A 581 54.70 -22.07 24.43
N SER A 582 55.73 -21.32 24.86
CA SER A 582 57.12 -21.76 24.85
C SER A 582 57.54 -21.95 26.31
N LEU A 583 57.47 -23.18 26.80
CA LEU A 583 58.11 -23.58 28.04
C LEU A 583 59.60 -23.81 27.75
N ARG A 584 60.45 -22.95 28.31
CA ARG A 584 61.90 -23.18 28.39
C ARG A 584 62.31 -23.08 29.86
N TYR A 585 62.97 -24.16 30.31
CA TYR A 585 63.61 -24.40 31.60
C TYR A 585 62.62 -24.72 32.73
N ILE A 586 62.60 -25.93 33.29
CA ILE A 586 63.63 -26.49 34.19
C ILE A 586 63.69 -28.03 34.04
N PHE A 587 64.87 -28.57 33.67
CA PHE A 587 65.59 -29.72 34.26
C PHE A 587 66.78 -30.07 33.33
N PRO A 588 68.03 -30.16 33.84
CA PRO A 588 69.19 -30.53 33.05
C PRO A 588 69.32 -32.06 32.99
N GLY A 589 69.65 -32.58 31.81
CA GLY A 589 70.15 -33.95 31.66
C GLY A 589 69.12 -34.96 31.14
N CYS A 590 69.07 -35.10 29.81
CA CYS A 590 69.09 -36.39 29.11
C CYS A 590 69.05 -36.13 27.60
N THR A 591 70.24 -36.14 27.01
CA THR A 591 70.45 -36.35 25.58
C THR A 591 69.87 -37.70 25.17
N PHE A 592 69.05 -37.81 24.13
CA PHE A 592 69.08 -38.90 23.13
C PHE A 592 68.13 -38.59 21.95
N PHE A 593 68.73 -38.40 20.75
CA PHE A 593 68.29 -38.77 19.38
C PHE A 593 66.85 -38.45 18.88
N LYS A 594 66.54 -38.25 17.60
CA LYS A 594 67.21 -37.81 16.36
C LYS A 594 66.03 -37.68 15.36
N VAL A 595 66.12 -36.68 14.51
CA VAL A 595 65.25 -36.35 13.37
C VAL A 595 64.84 -37.58 12.54
N VAL A 596 63.54 -37.69 12.19
CA VAL A 596 63.11 -38.17 10.87
C VAL A 596 61.93 -37.32 10.40
N LYS A 597 62.12 -36.69 9.23
CA LYS A 597 61.09 -36.03 8.42
C LYS A 597 60.20 -37.09 7.76
N ASN A 598 58.88 -36.91 7.83
CA ASN A 598 58.01 -36.64 6.69
C ASN A 598 56.62 -36.27 7.18
#